data_AF-A0A2E7TS29-F1
#
_entry.id   AF-A0A2E7TS29-F1
#
_cell.length_a   1.000
_cell.length_b   1.000
_cell.length_c   1.000
_cell.angle_alpha   90.00
_cell.angle_beta   90.00
_cell.angle_gamma   90.00
#
_symmetry.space_group_name_H-M   'P 1'
#
loop_
_entity.id
_entity.type
_entity.pdbx_description
1 polymer ?
#
loop_
_entity_poly.entity_id
_entity_poly.type
_entity_poly.pdbx_seq_one_letter_code
_entity_poly.pdbx_strand_id
1 'polypeptide(L)'
;YGTWMALELIRDHASLKPLRDRARKFLVSSQADDGTWGEHGDAYETALACLALQASGEAEGVLGQAIVSLLDSQRDDGSWQTDQDIWRFHASADDVWRAFDSNRIVTTSLVRCVLRQYARGVAGEFE
;
A
#
# COMPACT_ATOMS: atom_id res chain seq x y z
N TYR A 1 1.53 -6.21 2.45
CA TYR A 1 2.54 -6.75 1.50
C TYR A 1 1.97 -7.84 0.60
N GLY A 2 1.62 -9.04 1.11
CA GLY A 2 1.24 -10.18 0.26
C GLY A 2 0.02 -9.95 -0.65
N THR A 3 -1.02 -9.27 -0.15
CA THR A 3 -2.22 -8.94 -0.93
C THR A 3 -1.90 -8.08 -2.15
N TRP A 4 -1.02 -7.07 -2.00
CA TRP A 4 -0.58 -6.22 -3.11
C TRP A 4 0.11 -7.06 -4.20
N MET A 5 1.12 -7.84 -3.83
CA MET A 5 1.86 -8.69 -4.77
C MET A 5 0.94 -9.65 -5.53
N ALA A 6 -0.03 -10.26 -4.83
CA ALA A 6 -1.00 -11.15 -5.46
C ALA A 6 -1.92 -10.39 -6.43
N LEU A 7 -2.39 -9.20 -6.06
CA LEU A 7 -3.23 -8.36 -6.91
C LEU A 7 -2.50 -7.87 -8.15
N GLU A 8 -1.25 -7.44 -8.04
CA GLU A 8 -0.41 -7.09 -9.20
C GLU A 8 -0.27 -8.27 -10.17
N LEU A 9 -0.02 -9.47 -9.65
CA LEU A 9 0.10 -10.67 -10.49
C LEU A 9 -1.19 -10.98 -11.26
N ILE A 10 -2.36 -10.73 -10.67
CA ILE A 10 -3.66 -11.13 -11.25
C ILE A 10 -4.45 -9.98 -11.89
N ARG A 11 -3.88 -8.77 -11.93
CA ARG A 11 -4.60 -7.52 -12.30
C ARG A 11 -5.23 -7.55 -13.70
N ASP A 12 -4.60 -8.22 -14.65
CA ASP A 12 -5.07 -8.29 -16.04
C ASP A 12 -5.76 -9.62 -16.38
N HIS A 13 -5.90 -10.51 -15.40
CA HIS A 13 -6.54 -11.81 -15.59
C HIS A 13 -8.05 -11.74 -15.37
N ALA A 14 -8.82 -11.55 -16.45
CA ALA A 14 -10.27 -11.41 -16.40
C ALA A 14 -10.98 -12.56 -15.63
N SER A 15 -10.50 -13.80 -15.78
CA SER A 15 -11.04 -14.96 -15.05
C SER A 15 -10.86 -14.90 -13.54
N LEU A 16 -9.91 -14.09 -13.05
CA LEU A 16 -9.60 -13.91 -11.63
C LEU A 16 -10.25 -12.66 -11.02
N LYS A 17 -11.09 -11.95 -11.77
CA LYS A 17 -11.84 -10.79 -11.26
C LYS A 17 -12.56 -11.05 -9.93
N PRO A 18 -13.22 -12.19 -9.68
CA PRO A 18 -13.88 -12.44 -8.40
C PRO A 18 -12.90 -12.43 -7.20
N LEU A 19 -11.66 -12.88 -7.40
CA LEU A 19 -10.63 -12.83 -6.37
C LEU A 19 -10.16 -11.40 -6.11
N ARG A 20 -9.99 -10.61 -7.18
CA ARG A 20 -9.66 -9.17 -7.07
C ARG A 20 -10.74 -8.41 -6.31
N ASP A 21 -12.00 -8.63 -6.65
CA ASP A 21 -13.14 -7.97 -6.00
C ASP A 21 -13.20 -8.32 -4.49
N ARG A 22 -12.91 -9.57 -4.12
CA ARG A 22 -12.86 -10.00 -2.72
C ARG A 22 -11.69 -9.36 -1.96
N ALA A 23 -10.51 -9.30 -2.56
CA ALA A 23 -9.35 -8.66 -1.97
C ALA A 23 -9.55 -7.14 -1.81
N ARG A 24 -10.15 -6.48 -2.81
CA ARG A 24 -10.57 -5.08 -2.71
C ARG A 24 -11.53 -4.88 -1.55
N LYS A 25 -12.57 -5.71 -1.43
CA LYS A 25 -13.54 -5.60 -0.32
C LYS A 25 -12.85 -5.71 1.04
N PHE A 26 -11.91 -6.65 1.18
CA PHE A 26 -11.11 -6.79 2.39
C PHE A 26 -10.32 -5.50 2.71
N LEU A 27 -9.59 -4.96 1.73
CA LEU A 27 -8.78 -3.74 1.89
C LEU A 27 -9.63 -2.54 2.30
N VAL A 28 -10.75 -2.31 1.60
CA VAL A 28 -11.69 -1.22 1.93
C VAL A 28 -12.28 -1.40 3.33
N SER A 29 -12.65 -2.63 3.70
CA SER A 29 -13.22 -2.90 5.03
C SER A 29 -12.21 -2.80 6.18
N SER A 30 -10.91 -2.81 5.88
CA SER A 30 -9.84 -2.73 6.88
C SER A 30 -9.20 -1.35 6.97
N GLN A 31 -9.68 -0.37 6.19
CA GLN A 31 -9.24 1.02 6.28
C GLN A 31 -9.70 1.60 7.62
N ALA A 32 -8.83 2.35 8.30
CA ALA A 32 -9.19 3.08 9.50
C ALA A 32 -10.04 4.33 9.16
N ASP A 33 -10.67 4.93 10.18
CA ASP A 33 -11.54 6.12 10.02
C ASP A 33 -10.79 7.34 9.46
N ASP A 34 -9.47 7.39 9.63
CA ASP A 34 -8.58 8.43 9.08
C ASP A 34 -8.12 8.13 7.64
N GLY A 35 -8.57 7.02 7.07
CA GLY A 35 -8.25 6.60 5.71
C GLY A 35 -6.94 5.81 5.58
N THR A 36 -6.26 5.49 6.67
CA THR A 36 -4.95 4.82 6.63
C THR A 36 -5.05 3.31 6.88
N TRP A 37 -3.92 2.62 6.73
CA TRP A 37 -3.76 1.22 7.15
C TRP A 37 -2.53 1.08 8.05
N GLY A 38 -2.55 0.04 8.87
CA GLY A 38 -1.49 -0.24 9.83
C GLY A 38 -1.69 0.47 11.15
N GLU A 39 -0.75 0.26 12.07
CA GLU A 39 -0.79 0.91 13.38
C GLU A 39 -0.48 2.41 13.22
N HIS A 40 -1.37 3.27 13.74
CA HIS A 40 -1.22 4.74 13.70
C HIS A 40 -0.96 5.34 12.30
N GLY A 41 -1.50 4.72 11.24
CA GLY A 41 -1.36 5.20 9.87
C GLY A 41 0.06 5.10 9.30
N ASP A 42 0.75 4.01 9.62
CA ASP A 42 2.07 3.70 9.09
C ASP A 42 2.14 3.90 7.56
N ALA A 43 3.14 4.66 7.11
CA ALA A 43 3.25 5.05 5.70
C ALA A 43 3.55 3.85 4.77
N TYR A 44 4.26 2.83 5.25
CA TYR A 44 4.58 1.64 4.46
C TYR A 44 3.33 0.77 4.27
N GLU A 45 2.58 0.49 5.34
CA GLU A 45 1.36 -0.30 5.26
C GLU A 45 0.26 0.42 4.47
N THR A 46 0.10 1.73 4.70
CA THR A 46 -0.81 2.58 3.92
C THR A 46 -0.45 2.58 2.44
N ALA A 47 0.84 2.71 2.09
CA ALA A 47 1.26 2.69 0.69
C ALA A 47 0.99 1.33 0.02
N LEU A 48 1.26 0.22 0.72
CA LEU A 48 0.97 -1.12 0.22
C LEU A 48 -0.52 -1.35 -0.03
N ALA A 49 -1.39 -0.87 0.88
CA ALA A 49 -2.84 -0.97 0.71
C ALA A 49 -3.33 -0.12 -0.48
N CYS A 50 -2.80 1.09 -0.64
CA CYS A 50 -3.11 1.95 -1.77
C CYS A 50 -2.72 1.32 -3.11
N LEU A 51 -1.50 0.77 -3.22
CA LEU A 51 -1.05 0.07 -4.43
C LEU A 51 -1.92 -1.16 -4.72
N ALA A 52 -2.28 -1.92 -3.68
CA ALA A 52 -3.18 -3.06 -3.81
C ALA A 52 -4.56 -2.65 -4.35
N LEU A 53 -5.14 -1.56 -3.81
CA LEU A 53 -6.41 -1.01 -4.29
C LEU A 53 -6.31 -0.55 -5.75
N GLN A 54 -5.24 0.15 -6.12
CA GLN A 54 -4.96 0.57 -7.50
C GLN A 54 -4.87 -0.63 -8.45
N ALA A 55 -4.16 -1.70 -8.05
CA ALA A 55 -4.05 -2.94 -8.83
C ALA A 55 -5.37 -3.75 -8.93
N SER A 56 -6.31 -3.53 -8.01
CA SER A 56 -7.62 -4.22 -8.02
C SER A 56 -8.59 -3.68 -9.09
N GLY A 57 -8.30 -2.52 -9.68
CA GLY A 57 -9.01 -1.95 -10.82
C GLY A 57 -10.13 -0.97 -10.48
N GLU A 58 -10.35 -0.59 -9.21
CA GLU A 58 -11.20 0.56 -8.84
C GLU A 58 -11.18 0.82 -7.33
N ALA A 59 -10.94 2.06 -6.92
CA ALA A 59 -11.05 2.52 -5.52
C ALA A 59 -11.30 4.04 -5.45
N GLU A 60 -12.13 4.57 -6.37
CA GLU A 60 -12.53 5.98 -6.33
C GLU A 60 -13.17 6.31 -4.98
N GLY A 61 -12.74 7.43 -4.39
CA GLY A 61 -13.18 7.89 -3.06
C GLY A 61 -12.44 7.27 -1.87
N VAL A 62 -11.94 6.03 -1.97
CA VAL A 62 -11.26 5.33 -0.85
C VAL A 62 -9.83 5.86 -0.64
N LEU A 63 -9.13 6.19 -1.72
CA LEU A 63 -7.73 6.61 -1.65
C LEU A 63 -7.53 8.03 -1.14
N GLY A 64 -8.54 8.91 -1.23
CA GLY A 64 -8.34 10.36 -1.01
C GLY A 64 -7.77 10.70 0.37
N GLN A 65 -8.35 10.14 1.43
CA GLN A 65 -7.86 10.34 2.79
C GLN A 65 -6.46 9.74 3.00
N ALA A 66 -6.21 8.56 2.45
CA ALA A 66 -4.88 7.93 2.49
C ALA A 66 -3.82 8.80 1.81
N ILE A 67 -4.14 9.40 0.66
CA ILE A 67 -3.22 10.30 -0.05
C ILE A 67 -2.93 11.55 0.78
N VAL A 68 -3.94 12.15 1.40
CA VAL A 68 -3.75 13.29 2.31
C VAL A 68 -2.85 12.91 3.48
N SER A 69 -3.13 11.78 4.15
CA SER A 69 -2.29 11.30 5.25
C SER A 69 -0.85 11.00 4.83
N LEU A 70 -0.63 10.48 3.61
CA LEU A 70 0.72 10.28 3.09
C LEU A 70 1.40 11.62 2.83
N LEU A 71 0.72 12.62 2.27
CA LEU A 71 1.33 13.96 2.08
C LEU A 71 1.66 14.63 3.42
N ASP A 72 0.75 14.55 4.40
CA ASP A 72 0.92 15.17 5.72
C ASP A 72 2.02 14.49 6.57
N SER A 73 2.28 13.20 6.33
CA SER A 73 3.33 12.44 7.01
C SER A 73 4.71 12.54 6.35
N GLN A 74 4.83 13.28 5.24
CA GLN A 74 6.13 13.51 4.60
C GLN A 74 7.07 14.25 5.55
N ARG A 75 8.30 13.77 5.66
CA ARG A 75 9.35 14.42 6.47
C ARG A 75 9.95 15.60 5.71
N ASP A 76 10.63 16.50 6.43
CA ASP A 76 11.30 17.68 5.85
C ASP A 76 12.34 17.34 4.75
N ASP A 77 12.94 16.14 4.81
CA ASP A 77 13.88 15.63 3.81
C ASP A 77 13.20 15.00 2.58
N GLY A 78 11.87 15.02 2.54
CA GLY A 78 11.03 14.45 1.49
C GLY A 78 10.80 12.94 1.59
N SER A 79 11.31 12.27 2.64
CA SER A 79 11.16 10.83 2.84
C SER A 79 9.93 10.45 3.68
N TRP A 80 9.59 9.16 3.65
CA TRP A 80 8.62 8.52 4.54
C TRP A 80 9.27 7.39 5.30
N GLN A 81 8.81 7.13 6.51
CA GLN A 81 9.35 6.09 7.37
C GLN A 81 8.29 5.08 7.78
N THR A 82 8.77 3.93 8.21
CA THR A 82 7.97 2.91 8.90
C THR A 82 8.79 2.41 10.08
N ASP A 83 8.11 2.12 11.18
CA ASP A 83 8.70 1.45 12.35
C ASP A 83 8.45 -0.07 12.31
N GLN A 84 7.79 -0.56 11.24
CA GLN A 84 7.51 -1.97 11.03
C GLN A 84 8.69 -2.69 10.37
N ASP A 85 8.80 -3.99 10.60
CA ASP A 85 9.66 -4.83 9.77
C ASP A 85 9.02 -5.06 8.40
N ILE A 86 9.76 -4.73 7.35
CA ILE A 86 9.29 -4.86 5.96
C ILE A 86 9.28 -6.31 5.48
N TRP A 87 9.98 -7.19 6.20
CA TRP A 87 10.01 -8.62 5.96
C TRP A 87 10.28 -9.37 7.26
N ARG A 88 9.57 -10.49 7.43
CA ARG A 88 9.70 -11.40 8.57
C ARG A 88 9.69 -12.84 8.10
N PHE A 89 10.61 -13.65 8.61
CA PHE A 89 10.64 -15.09 8.39
C PHE A 89 10.81 -15.83 9.71
N HIS A 90 9.97 -16.85 9.92
CA HIS A 90 10.03 -17.72 11.09
C HIS A 90 10.64 -19.06 10.68
N ALA A 91 11.89 -19.31 11.08
CA ALA A 91 12.52 -20.62 10.91
C ALA A 91 12.06 -21.59 12.01
N SER A 92 11.85 -21.06 13.22
CA SER A 92 11.22 -21.75 14.35
C SER A 92 10.49 -20.73 15.24
N ALA A 93 9.92 -21.17 16.37
CA ALA A 93 9.27 -20.26 17.32
C ALA A 93 10.25 -19.20 17.88
N ASP A 94 11.50 -19.60 18.12
CA ASP A 94 12.53 -18.75 18.74
C ASP A 94 13.54 -18.19 17.72
N ASP A 95 13.46 -18.61 16.45
CA ASP A 95 14.34 -18.15 15.37
C ASP A 95 13.54 -17.36 14.33
N VAL A 96 13.56 -16.03 14.49
CA VAL A 96 12.80 -15.08 13.68
C VAL A 96 13.75 -14.07 13.04
N TRP A 97 13.79 -14.10 11.72
CA TRP A 97 14.59 -13.19 10.90
C TRP A 97 13.73 -12.01 10.47
N ARG A 98 14.25 -10.80 10.63
CA ARG A 98 13.53 -9.55 10.35
C ARG A 98 14.40 -8.61 9.51
N ALA A 99 13.79 -7.89 8.61
CA ALA A 99 14.43 -6.80 7.88
C ALA A 99 13.65 -5.49 8.09
N PHE A 100 14.38 -4.38 8.16
CA PHE A 100 13.84 -3.04 8.40
C PHE A 100 14.28 -2.10 7.28
N ASP A 101 13.45 -1.11 6.97
CA ASP A 101 13.78 -0.06 6.00
C ASP A 101 14.57 1.08 6.65
N SER A 102 15.74 0.78 7.21
CA SER A 102 16.52 1.74 8.03
C SER A 102 16.91 3.01 7.27
N ASN A 103 17.02 2.92 5.95
CA ASN A 103 17.36 4.06 5.08
C ASN A 103 16.13 4.74 4.48
N ARG A 104 14.91 4.29 4.83
CA ARG A 104 13.64 4.84 4.34
C ARG A 104 13.44 4.73 2.82
N ILE A 105 14.27 3.93 2.14
CA ILE A 105 14.30 3.87 0.67
C ILE A 105 13.08 3.11 0.17
N VAL A 106 12.72 2.00 0.82
CA VAL A 106 11.59 1.16 0.38
C VAL A 106 10.27 1.91 0.56
N THR A 107 10.05 2.44 1.76
CA THR A 107 8.83 3.17 2.13
C THR A 107 8.66 4.39 1.25
N THR A 108 9.71 5.22 1.11
CA THR A 108 9.67 6.40 0.23
C THR A 108 9.37 6.01 -1.21
N SER A 109 9.97 4.93 -1.72
CA SER A 109 9.73 4.49 -3.10
C SER A 109 8.28 4.05 -3.32
N LEU A 110 7.69 3.30 -2.37
CA LEU A 110 6.30 2.85 -2.46
C LEU A 110 5.32 4.02 -2.37
N VAL A 111 5.53 4.95 -1.43
CA VAL A 111 4.67 6.15 -1.33
C VAL A 111 4.74 6.96 -2.62
N ARG A 112 5.92 7.14 -3.21
CA ARG A 112 6.05 7.82 -4.52
C ARG A 112 5.32 7.08 -5.64
N CYS A 113 5.32 5.75 -5.65
CA CYS A 113 4.53 4.96 -6.60
C CYS A 113 3.03 5.21 -6.43
N VAL A 114 2.52 5.23 -5.19
CA VAL A 114 1.13 5.53 -4.88
C VAL A 114 0.73 6.91 -5.41
N LEU A 115 1.49 7.94 -5.05
CA LEU A 115 1.23 9.33 -5.42
C LEU A 115 1.24 9.51 -6.95
N ARG A 116 2.22 8.88 -7.63
CA ARG A 116 2.30 8.91 -9.10
C ARG A 116 1.08 8.24 -9.75
N GLN A 117 0.70 7.05 -9.29
CA GLN A 117 -0.44 6.32 -9.86
C GLN A 117 -1.76 7.07 -9.61
N TYR A 118 -1.92 7.65 -8.41
CA TYR A 118 -3.08 8.46 -8.08
C TYR A 118 -3.17 9.70 -8.97
N ALA A 119 -2.07 10.43 -9.14
CA ALA A 119 -2.02 11.61 -10.02
C ALA A 119 -2.36 11.27 -11.48
N ARG A 120 -1.86 10.15 -12.01
CA ARG A 120 -2.20 9.68 -13.37
C ARG A 120 -3.69 9.33 -13.51
N GLY A 121 -4.25 8.65 -12.52
CA GLY A 121 -5.68 8.33 -12.48
C GLY A 121 -6.56 9.58 -12.48
N VAL A 122 -6.20 10.60 -11.69
CA VAL A 122 -6.92 11.89 -11.68
C VAL A 122 -6.78 12.64 -13.00
N ALA A 123 -5.62 12.56 -13.66
CA ALA A 123 -5.38 13.21 -14.95
C ALA A 123 -6.03 12.49 -16.16
N GLY A 124 -6.61 11.28 -15.96
CA GLY A 124 -7.16 10.47 -17.04
C GLY A 124 -6.09 9.87 -17.98
N GLU A 125 -4.82 9.87 -17.57
CA GLU A 125 -3.71 9.32 -18.34
C GLU A 125 -3.53 7.83 -18.00
N PHE A 126 -4.26 6.97 -18.70
CA PHE A 126 -3.96 5.53 -18.75
C PHE A 126 -3.09 5.28 -19.99
N GLU A 127 -1.81 4.94 -19.79
CA GLU A 127 -0.95 4.37 -20.84
C GLU A 127 -1.42 2.96 -21.22
#